data_AF-A0A9D5RVC6-F1
#
_entry.id   AF-A0A9D5RVC6-F1
#
_cell.length_a   1.000
_cell.length_b   1.000
_cell.length_c   1.000
_cell.angle_alpha   90.00
_cell.angle_beta   90.00
_cell.angle_gamma   90.00
#
_symmetry.space_group_name_H-M   'P 1'
#
loop_
_entity.id
_entity.type
_entity.pdbx_description
1 polymer ?
#
loop_
_entity_poly.entity_id
_entity_poly.type
_entity_poly.pdbx_seq_one_letter_code
_entity_poly.pdbx_strand_id
1 'polypeptide(L)' 'MRILIIGAGVIGSNLAADLFSSGRDVTLLARGE' A
#
# COMPACT_ATOMS: atom_id res chain seq x y z
N MET A 1 -2.40 -6.63 -12.52
CA MET A 1 -3.30 -5.53 -12.10
C MET A 1 -2.57 -4.74 -11.02
N ARG A 2 -2.50 -3.41 -11.13
CA ARG A 2 -1.77 -2.55 -10.17
C ARG A 2 -2.71 -1.95 -9.14
N ILE A 3 -2.28 -1.92 -7.88
CA ILE A 3 -3.04 -1.37 -6.75
C ILE A 3 -2.28 -0.16 -6.20
N LEU A 4 -2.92 1.00 -6.19
CA LEU A 4 -2.41 2.21 -5.55
C LEU A 4 -3.18 2.46 -4.25
N ILE A 5 -2.45 2.55 -3.15
CA ILE A 5 -3.00 2.92 -1.84
C ILE A 5 -2.53 4.32 -1.52
N ILE A 6 -3.47 5.24 -1.30
CA ILE A 6 -3.19 6.62 -0.89
C ILE A 6 -3.35 6.72 0.62
N GLY A 7 -2.28 7.14 1.31
CA GLY A 7 -2.23 7.26 2.76
C GLY A 7 -1.50 6.09 3.42
N ALA A 8 -0.32 6.37 3.97
CA ALA A 8 0.51 5.40 4.73
C ALA A 8 0.22 5.43 6.24
N GLY A 9 -1.07 5.51 6.62
CA GLY A 9 -1.50 5.27 8.00
C GLY A 9 -1.43 3.79 8.37
N VAL A 10 -1.82 3.42 9.59
CA VAL A 10 -1.75 2.02 10.07
C VAL A 10 -2.51 1.06 9.15
N ILE A 11 -3.75 1.40 8.78
CA ILE A 11 -4.58 0.56 7.91
C ILE A 11 -3.97 0.46 6.50
N GLY A 12 -3.59 1.60 5.92
CA GLY A 12 -3.02 1.64 4.56
C GLY A 12 -1.72 0.86 4.46
N SER A 13 -0.88 0.91 5.48
CA SER A 13 0.41 0.21 5.52
C SER A 13 0.24 -1.29 5.68
N ASN A 14 -0.64 -1.74 6.59
CA ASN A 14 -0.92 -3.18 6.77
C ASN A 14 -1.58 -3.77 5.52
N LEU A 15 -2.55 -3.08 4.92
CA LEU A 15 -3.17 -3.51 3.67
C LEU A 15 -2.14 -3.61 2.53
N ALA A 16 -1.24 -2.63 2.41
CA ALA A 16 -0.18 -2.67 1.41
C ALA A 16 0.75 -3.88 1.61
N ALA A 17 1.12 -4.18 2.86
CA ALA A 17 1.96 -5.32 3.21
C ALA A 17 1.28 -6.67 2.89
N ASP A 18 0.01 -6.84 3.24
CA ASP A 18 -0.76 -8.05 2.95
C ASP A 18 -0.91 -8.26 1.43
N LEU A 19 -1.24 -7.19 0.69
CA LEU A 19 -1.38 -7.28 -0.76
C LEU A 19 -0.03 -7.55 -1.45
N PHE A 20 1.04 -6.90 -1.02
CA PHE A 20 2.39 -7.13 -1.55
C PHE A 20 2.85 -8.56 -1.29
N SER A 21 2.66 -9.09 -0.08
CA SER A 21 3.01 -10.47 0.27
C SER A 21 2.21 -11.52 -0.51
N SER A 22 0.98 -11.18 -0.93
CA SER A 22 0.17 -12.03 -1.82
C SER A 22 0.62 -12.01 -3.29
N GLY A 23 1.74 -11.34 -3.62
CA GLY A 23 2.30 -11.27 -4.98
C GLY A 23 1.64 -10.24 -5.89
N ARG A 24 0.89 -9.28 -5.33
CA ARG A 24 0.26 -8.21 -6.09
C ARG A 24 1.23 -7.06 -6.31
N ASP A 25 1.08 -6.38 -7.44
CA ASP A 25 1.81 -5.15 -7.75
C ASP A 25 1.14 -3.97 -7.01
N VAL A 26 1.78 -3.51 -5.94
CA VAL A 26 1.26 -2.51 -4.99
C VAL A 26 2.18 -1.30 -4.94
N THR A 27 1.60 -0.11 -4.98
CA THR A 27 2.27 1.15 -4.67
C THR A 27 1.55 1.81 -3.50
N LEU A 28 2.30 2.19 -2.46
CA LEU A 28 1.78 2.92 -1.30
C LEU A 28 2.30 4.36 -1.36
N LEU A 29 1.39 5.34 -1.44
CA LEU A 29 1.72 6.76 -1.42
C LEU A 29 1.51 7.33 -0.02
N ALA A 30 2.61 7.65 0.67
CA ALA A 30 2.58 8.43 1.90
C ALA A 30 2.41 9.92 1.59
N ARG A 31 1.87 10.69 2.54
CA ARG A 31 1.99 12.15 2.48
C ARG A 31 3.47 12.50 2.69
N GLY A 32 4.04 13.33 1.81
CA GLY A 32 5.34 13.95 2.06
C GLY A 32 5.27 14.94 3.23
N GLU A 33 6.41 15.51 3.60
CA GLU A 33 6.46 16.76 4.38
C GLU A 33 6.38 17.97 3.46
#